data_AF-A0A183CGN1-F1
#
_entry.id   AF-A0A183CGN1-F1
#
_cell.length_a   1.000
_cell.length_b   1.000
_cell.length_c   1.000
_cell.angle_alpha   90.00
_cell.angle_beta   90.00
_cell.angle_gamma   90.00
#
_symmetry.space_group_name_H-M   'P 1'
#
loop_
_entity.id
_entity.type
_entity.pdbx_description
1 polymer ?
#
loop_
_entity_poly.entity_id
_entity_poly.type
_entity_poly.pdbx_seq_one_letter_code
_entity_poly.pdbx_strand_id
1 'polypeptide(L)'
;MPIRCLVCGAENAKQHYGFFWRSVSSKRRYICLSVGSEIECTLEDGRRNCCRACRLKRCLKVGMDPKLIRDCWGKSASPQGPLIRDRCQSLGQPPVYKSDRESVQPDTCTDFDGGVQQQTEDPPKAPIYCNQNVFQPQNKPKVSAFNLQLLSDYLEWVHNVPELNLLTEDDRNLMVLRRARPSAWLLLAHHEFNNFKNRAQVELDKLELLHNEIIGPLRELDAQSVEVEILRNVCFFSTVPQLSETGRGLVNSVQNANLRALSEFALSQTGLLDKLDETPPPPLLLLNTVFRLNRMVNILSVVEKIAHLNE
;
A
#
# COMPACT_ATOMS: atom_id res chain seq x y z
N MET A 1 2.01 42.96 -24.59
CA MET A 1 1.65 41.59 -25.04
C MET A 1 1.23 40.75 -23.83
N PRO A 2 0.29 39.80 -23.95
CA PRO A 2 -0.04 38.89 -22.87
C PRO A 2 1.13 37.92 -22.59
N ILE A 3 1.42 37.66 -21.31
CA ILE A 3 2.47 36.72 -20.91
C ILE A 3 1.95 35.29 -21.08
N ARG A 4 2.37 34.62 -22.15
CA ARG A 4 2.04 33.21 -22.45
C ARG A 4 2.90 32.24 -21.64
N CYS A 5 2.34 31.08 -21.30
CA CYS A 5 3.01 30.04 -20.55
C CYS A 5 3.94 29.21 -21.44
N LEU A 6 5.25 29.24 -21.18
CA LEU A 6 6.27 28.47 -21.92
C LEU A 6 6.07 26.94 -21.89
N VAL A 7 5.21 26.43 -21.01
CA VAL A 7 4.92 24.99 -20.87
C VAL A 7 3.72 24.55 -21.71
N CYS A 8 2.74 25.43 -21.96
CA CYS A 8 1.47 25.04 -22.58
C CYS A 8 0.77 26.11 -23.45
N GLY A 9 1.45 27.20 -23.82
CA GLY A 9 0.95 28.25 -24.73
C GLY A 9 -0.14 29.18 -24.17
N ALA A 10 -0.84 28.75 -23.13
CA ALA A 10 -1.92 29.44 -22.44
C ALA A 10 -1.58 30.87 -22.01
N GLU A 11 -2.59 31.72 -21.94
CA GLU A 11 -2.50 33.05 -21.36
C GLU A 11 -2.49 32.97 -19.81
N ASN A 12 -2.21 34.07 -19.13
CA ASN A 12 -2.14 34.13 -17.65
C ASN A 12 -1.10 33.18 -17.01
N ALA A 13 0.11 33.11 -17.58
CA ALA A 13 1.20 32.23 -17.13
C ALA A 13 1.48 32.22 -15.61
N LYS A 14 1.24 33.34 -14.90
CA LYS A 14 1.39 33.45 -13.43
C LYS A 14 0.57 32.40 -12.66
N GLN A 15 -0.64 32.06 -13.12
CA GLN A 15 -1.50 31.07 -12.45
C GLN A 15 -0.98 29.63 -12.59
N HIS A 16 -0.08 29.37 -13.56
CA HIS A 16 0.36 28.00 -13.88
C HIS A 16 1.44 27.47 -12.93
N TYR A 17 2.08 28.35 -12.15
CA TYR A 17 3.10 27.98 -11.17
C TYR A 17 2.57 27.01 -10.09
N GLY A 18 1.28 27.10 -9.73
CA GLY A 18 0.66 26.22 -8.74
C GLY A 18 0.68 24.72 -9.10
N PHE A 19 0.81 24.34 -10.37
CA PHE A 19 1.08 22.94 -10.74
C PHE A 19 2.50 22.53 -10.36
N PHE A 20 3.49 23.35 -10.70
CA PHE A 20 4.91 23.10 -10.41
C PHE A 20 5.16 23.06 -8.89
N TRP A 21 4.66 24.06 -8.16
CA TRP A 21 4.77 24.15 -6.70
C TRP A 21 4.22 22.89 -6.00
N ARG A 22 2.96 22.50 -6.27
CA ARG A 22 2.36 21.28 -5.68
C ARG A 22 3.07 19.98 -6.08
N SER A 23 3.75 19.95 -7.22
CA SER A 23 4.49 18.77 -7.67
C SER A 23 5.82 18.63 -6.92
N VAL A 24 6.54 19.74 -6.74
CA VAL A 24 7.84 19.77 -6.07
C VAL A 24 7.70 19.69 -4.55
N SER A 25 6.87 20.54 -3.91
CA SER A 25 6.71 20.58 -2.45
C SER A 25 6.20 19.26 -1.88
N SER A 26 5.26 18.60 -2.57
CA SER A 26 4.78 17.27 -2.18
C SER A 26 5.59 16.11 -2.80
N LYS A 27 6.77 16.39 -3.38
CA LYS A 27 7.72 15.42 -3.97
C LYS A 27 7.05 14.38 -4.88
N ARG A 28 6.05 14.81 -5.66
CA ARG A 28 5.17 13.92 -6.44
C ARG A 28 5.92 13.31 -7.62
N ARG A 29 5.87 11.98 -7.70
CA ARG A 29 6.30 11.24 -8.89
C ARG A 29 5.10 11.01 -9.80
N TYR A 30 5.28 11.30 -11.09
CA TYR A 30 4.28 11.06 -12.12
C TYR A 30 4.86 10.12 -13.16
N ILE A 31 4.06 9.14 -13.59
CA ILE A 31 4.40 8.24 -14.69
C ILE A 31 3.70 8.77 -15.95
N CYS A 32 4.40 8.74 -17.09
CA CYS A 32 3.77 8.97 -18.40
C CYS A 32 3.30 7.62 -18.92
N LEU A 33 2.08 7.52 -19.47
CA LEU A 33 1.57 6.24 -19.99
C LEU A 33 2.13 5.87 -21.38
N SER A 34 2.74 6.81 -22.11
CA SER A 34 3.41 6.56 -23.39
C SER A 34 4.88 6.14 -23.23
N VAL A 35 5.21 5.33 -22.22
CA VAL A 35 6.58 4.83 -22.01
C VAL A 35 7.03 4.03 -23.24
N GLY A 36 8.21 4.33 -23.77
CA GLY A 36 8.79 3.60 -24.91
C GLY A 36 8.77 4.35 -26.24
N SER A 37 8.10 5.50 -26.34
CA SER A 37 8.28 6.42 -27.48
C SER A 37 9.20 7.60 -27.11
N GLU A 38 9.99 8.07 -28.07
CA GLU A 38 10.80 9.30 -27.91
C GLU A 38 9.94 10.59 -27.88
N ILE A 39 8.63 10.44 -28.06
CA ILE A 39 7.67 11.52 -28.27
C ILE A 39 7.16 12.02 -26.90
N GLU A 40 7.52 13.25 -26.54
CA GLU A 40 6.91 13.94 -25.39
C GLU A 40 5.44 14.27 -25.70
N CYS A 41 4.50 13.94 -24.79
CA CYS A 41 3.08 14.26 -24.99
C CYS A 41 2.87 15.78 -25.23
N THR A 42 2.02 16.12 -26.20
CA THR A 42 1.68 17.51 -26.54
C THR A 42 1.00 18.22 -25.36
N LEU A 43 1.48 19.42 -25.02
CA LEU A 43 0.99 20.24 -23.92
C LEU A 43 0.38 21.53 -24.47
N GLU A 44 -0.92 21.54 -24.68
CA GLU A 44 -1.72 22.72 -25.04
C GLU A 44 -2.56 23.17 -23.85
N ASP A 45 -3.15 24.37 -23.88
CA ASP A 45 -3.92 24.88 -22.73
C ASP A 45 -5.07 23.95 -22.30
N GLY A 46 -5.85 23.44 -23.27
CA GLY A 46 -6.94 22.49 -23.01
C GLY A 46 -6.48 21.06 -22.67
N ARG A 47 -5.23 20.68 -22.98
CA ARG A 47 -4.73 19.29 -22.88
C ARG A 47 -3.51 19.10 -21.97
N ARG A 48 -2.99 20.17 -21.35
CA ARG A 48 -1.87 20.15 -20.39
C ARG A 48 -2.05 19.22 -19.20
N ASN A 49 -3.27 18.82 -18.87
CA ASN A 49 -3.54 17.88 -17.78
C ASN A 49 -3.46 16.40 -18.21
N CYS A 50 -3.44 16.10 -19.50
CA CYS A 50 -3.44 14.72 -20.03
C CYS A 50 -2.20 13.91 -19.62
N CYS A 51 -1.04 14.55 -19.48
CA CYS A 51 0.15 13.90 -18.93
C CYS A 51 0.91 14.78 -17.94
N ARG A 52 0.72 14.49 -16.64
CA ARG A 52 1.38 15.21 -15.53
C ARG A 52 2.90 15.01 -15.52
N ALA A 53 3.38 13.84 -15.99
CA ALA A 53 4.81 13.54 -16.11
C ALA A 53 5.49 14.40 -17.18
N CYS A 54 4.99 14.38 -18.42
CA CYS A 54 5.52 15.24 -19.49
C CYS A 54 5.38 16.73 -19.14
N ARG A 55 4.29 17.15 -18.48
CA ARG A 55 4.15 18.52 -17.99
C ARG A 55 5.23 18.91 -16.97
N LEU A 56 5.49 18.08 -15.96
CA LEU A 56 6.53 18.37 -14.96
C LEU A 56 7.93 18.36 -15.61
N LYS A 57 8.21 17.41 -16.49
CA LYS A 57 9.44 17.37 -17.30
C LYS A 57 9.63 18.67 -18.10
N ARG A 58 8.55 19.16 -18.74
CA ARG A 58 8.59 20.41 -19.52
C ARG A 58 8.72 21.65 -18.63
N CYS A 59 8.11 21.70 -17.44
CA CYS A 59 8.35 22.75 -16.44
C CYS A 59 9.84 22.89 -16.09
N LEU A 60 10.51 21.77 -15.80
CA LEU A 60 11.95 21.76 -15.53
C LEU A 60 12.76 22.19 -16.77
N LYS A 61 12.40 21.68 -17.96
CA LYS A 61 13.06 22.00 -19.23
C LYS A 61 12.99 23.49 -19.63
N VAL A 62 11.96 24.22 -19.20
CA VAL A 62 11.85 25.69 -19.41
C VAL A 62 12.48 26.51 -18.27
N GLY A 63 13.24 25.88 -17.37
CA GLY A 63 14.01 26.59 -16.33
C GLY A 63 13.25 26.89 -15.03
N MET A 64 12.13 26.21 -14.75
CA MET A 64 11.53 26.30 -13.41
C MET A 64 12.40 25.52 -12.42
N ASP A 65 13.07 26.22 -11.49
CA ASP A 65 13.98 25.60 -10.50
C ASP A 65 13.22 25.12 -9.25
N PRO A 66 13.25 23.81 -8.91
CA PRO A 66 12.73 23.29 -7.65
C PRO A 66 13.32 23.93 -6.40
N LYS A 67 14.58 24.40 -6.42
CA LYS A 67 15.27 24.96 -5.25
C LYS A 67 14.72 26.32 -4.80
N LEU A 68 14.04 27.03 -5.70
CA LEU A 68 13.38 28.31 -5.39
C LEU A 68 12.03 28.13 -4.69
N ILE A 69 11.53 26.90 -4.64
CA ILE A 69 10.35 26.54 -3.84
C ILE A 69 10.81 26.34 -2.40
N ARG A 70 10.56 27.34 -1.55
CA ARG A 70 10.71 27.18 -0.11
C ARG A 70 9.65 26.20 0.40
N ASP A 71 10.10 25.24 1.21
CA ASP A 71 9.21 24.41 2.01
C ASP A 71 8.54 25.31 3.07
N CYS A 72 7.28 25.65 2.83
CA CYS A 72 6.44 26.26 3.86
C CYS A 72 6.22 25.22 4.96
N TRP A 73 6.42 25.63 6.23
CA TRP A 73 6.62 24.79 7.43
C TRP A 73 8.05 24.24 7.55
N GLY A 74 8.91 25.06 8.14
CA GLY A 74 10.33 24.81 8.21
C GLY A 74 10.73 23.69 9.17
N LYS A 75 11.77 22.95 8.78
CA LYS A 75 12.78 22.35 9.65
C LYS A 75 14.12 22.43 8.93
N SER A 76 15.18 22.73 9.69
CA SER A 76 16.51 23.03 9.19
C SER A 76 17.13 21.85 8.43
N ALA A 77 17.81 22.13 7.32
CA ALA A 77 18.54 21.13 6.57
C ALA A 77 19.91 20.81 7.21
N SER A 78 20.36 19.57 7.07
CA SER A 78 21.78 19.22 6.96
C SER A 78 22.02 18.45 5.64
N PRO A 79 23.22 18.45 5.05
CA PRO A 79 23.36 18.37 3.58
C PRO A 79 24.24 17.23 3.03
N GLN A 80 24.12 17.01 1.71
CA GLN A 80 24.93 16.13 0.82
C GLN A 80 24.80 14.60 1.08
N GLY A 81 24.77 13.68 0.10
CA GLY A 81 24.87 13.66 -1.38
C GLY A 81 25.47 12.29 -1.82
N PRO A 82 25.59 11.92 -3.12
CA PRO A 82 24.99 12.41 -4.37
C PRO A 82 24.08 11.36 -5.08
N LEU A 83 23.62 11.67 -6.28
CA LEU A 83 22.75 10.81 -7.13
C LEU A 83 23.54 10.02 -8.19
N ILE A 84 22.84 9.05 -8.80
CA ILE A 84 23.15 8.29 -10.03
C ILE A 84 24.10 7.07 -9.88
N ARG A 85 23.55 5.89 -10.19
CA ARG A 85 24.27 4.91 -11.01
C ARG A 85 23.31 4.10 -11.88
N ASP A 86 23.47 4.21 -13.19
CA ASP A 86 22.81 3.35 -14.17
C ASP A 86 23.40 1.93 -14.13
N ARG A 87 22.54 0.90 -14.20
CA ARG A 87 22.78 -0.26 -15.07
C ARG A 87 21.51 -1.08 -15.31
N CYS A 88 21.04 -1.08 -16.55
CA CYS A 88 20.28 -2.19 -17.12
C CYS A 88 21.26 -2.99 -18.00
N GLN A 89 21.35 -4.31 -17.79
CA GLN A 89 21.75 -5.36 -18.76
C GLN A 89 22.25 -6.61 -18.01
N SER A 90 21.46 -7.69 -18.03
CA SER A 90 21.85 -8.98 -18.67
C SER A 90 20.78 -10.03 -18.41
N LEU A 91 20.37 -10.74 -19.46
CA LEU A 91 19.39 -11.84 -19.39
C LEU A 91 19.98 -13.07 -18.68
N GLY A 92 19.17 -13.75 -17.88
CA GLY A 92 19.43 -15.07 -17.32
C GLY A 92 18.10 -15.73 -16.95
N GLN A 93 17.85 -16.93 -17.48
CA GLN A 93 16.61 -17.68 -17.24
C GLN A 93 16.58 -18.25 -15.81
N PRO A 94 15.40 -18.42 -15.19
CA PRO A 94 15.29 -19.03 -13.88
C PRO A 94 15.59 -20.53 -13.93
N PRO A 95 16.25 -21.11 -12.91
CA PRO A 95 16.39 -22.56 -12.80
C PRO A 95 15.05 -23.21 -12.47
N VAL A 96 14.67 -24.22 -13.24
CA VAL A 96 13.59 -25.14 -12.87
C VAL A 96 14.14 -26.08 -11.80
N TYR A 97 13.53 -26.12 -10.62
CA TYR A 97 13.75 -27.20 -9.67
C TYR A 97 12.45 -27.78 -9.12
N LYS A 98 12.52 -29.07 -8.77
CA LYS A 98 11.35 -29.93 -8.59
C LYS A 98 10.77 -29.79 -7.18
N SER A 99 9.46 -30.01 -7.11
CA SER A 99 8.74 -30.24 -5.86
C SER A 99 9.11 -31.61 -5.31
N ASP A 100 9.58 -31.66 -4.07
CA ASP A 100 9.43 -32.84 -3.21
C ASP A 100 8.79 -32.38 -1.89
N ARG A 101 7.64 -32.97 -1.57
CA ARG A 101 6.97 -32.84 -0.27
C ARG A 101 7.55 -33.90 0.65
N GLU A 102 7.88 -33.55 1.89
CA GLU A 102 7.85 -34.52 2.97
C GLU A 102 7.49 -33.86 4.30
N SER A 103 6.67 -34.58 5.07
CA SER A 103 5.96 -34.08 6.25
C SER A 103 6.40 -34.85 7.48
N VAL A 104 6.92 -34.16 8.51
CA VAL A 104 7.22 -34.78 9.81
C VAL A 104 6.82 -33.87 10.98
N GLN A 105 6.03 -34.45 11.88
CA GLN A 105 5.85 -34.12 13.29
C GLN A 105 5.69 -35.48 14.00
N PRO A 106 5.75 -35.54 15.35
CA PRO A 106 6.73 -34.90 16.24
C PRO A 106 7.27 -35.92 17.26
N ASP A 107 8.43 -35.69 17.89
CA ASP A 107 8.87 -36.54 19.00
C ASP A 107 9.40 -35.77 20.21
N THR A 108 8.94 -36.21 21.38
CA THR A 108 9.29 -35.78 22.73
C THR A 108 10.50 -36.53 23.28
N CYS A 109 11.25 -35.92 24.21
CA CYS A 109 12.04 -36.71 25.15
C CYS A 109 12.19 -36.08 26.55
N THR A 110 12.06 -36.96 27.55
CA THR A 110 12.38 -36.84 28.98
C THR A 110 13.61 -37.72 29.28
N ASP A 111 14.29 -37.71 30.43
CA ASP A 111 14.10 -37.01 31.71
C ASP A 111 15.49 -36.89 32.44
N PHE A 112 15.48 -36.82 33.78
CA PHE A 112 16.55 -37.18 34.75
C PHE A 112 17.64 -36.12 35.09
N ASP A 113 18.08 -35.93 36.35
CA ASP A 113 17.49 -36.14 37.70
C ASP A 113 18.42 -35.51 38.77
N GLY A 114 17.95 -35.36 40.02
CA GLY A 114 18.81 -35.16 41.20
C GLY A 114 18.40 -33.99 42.12
N GLY A 115 17.55 -34.25 43.13
CA GLY A 115 17.06 -33.24 44.09
C GLY A 115 17.56 -33.40 45.53
N VAL A 116 17.24 -32.41 46.39
CA VAL A 116 17.26 -32.45 47.87
C VAL A 116 16.07 -31.62 48.42
N GLN A 117 15.58 -31.95 49.63
CA GLN A 117 14.29 -31.53 50.17
C GLN A 117 14.28 -30.23 51.01
N GLN A 118 13.14 -29.51 50.91
CA GLN A 118 12.43 -28.73 51.95
C GLN A 118 13.16 -27.73 52.88
N GLN A 119 12.70 -26.47 52.85
CA GLN A 119 11.97 -25.84 53.98
C GLN A 119 11.26 -24.53 53.55
N THR A 120 10.26 -24.11 54.32
CA THR A 120 9.31 -23.02 54.02
C THR A 120 9.48 -21.82 54.95
N GLU A 121 9.64 -20.59 54.43
CA GLU A 121 9.39 -19.34 55.18
C GLU A 121 8.85 -18.23 54.25
N ASP A 122 7.86 -17.45 54.74
CA ASP A 122 7.23 -16.31 54.05
C ASP A 122 7.99 -15.00 54.27
N PRO A 123 8.12 -14.09 53.27
CA PRO A 123 8.64 -12.75 53.47
C PRO A 123 7.56 -11.76 54.03
N PRO A 124 7.97 -10.71 54.78
CA PRO A 124 7.07 -9.98 55.67
C PRO A 124 6.25 -8.85 55.03
N LYS A 125 5.09 -8.56 55.63
CA LYS A 125 4.23 -7.41 55.30
C LYS A 125 4.80 -6.09 55.83
N ALA A 126 5.00 -5.11 54.94
CA ALA A 126 5.18 -3.70 55.31
C ALA A 126 3.82 -2.95 55.31
N PRO A 127 3.60 -1.96 56.19
CA PRO A 127 2.27 -1.41 56.45
C PRO A 127 1.79 -0.40 55.39
N ILE A 128 0.49 -0.42 55.14
CA ILE A 128 -0.21 0.57 54.32
C ILE A 128 -0.34 1.87 55.11
N TYR A 129 0.21 2.96 54.59
CA TYR A 129 -0.34 4.30 54.82
C TYR A 129 -0.70 4.93 53.48
N CYS A 130 -1.99 5.20 53.33
CA CYS A 130 -2.60 5.65 52.09
C CYS A 130 -2.54 7.18 52.03
N ASN A 131 -1.87 7.75 51.04
CA ASN A 131 -2.13 9.13 50.64
C ASN A 131 -3.27 9.12 49.61
N GLN A 132 -4.46 9.43 50.09
CA GLN A 132 -5.70 9.49 49.32
C GLN A 132 -5.68 10.67 48.36
N ASN A 133 -5.09 10.48 47.18
CA ASN A 133 -5.49 11.20 45.98
C ASN A 133 -5.80 10.16 44.91
N VAL A 134 -7.08 9.79 44.84
CA VAL A 134 -7.60 8.80 43.89
C VAL A 134 -7.58 9.39 42.49
N PHE A 135 -6.44 9.25 41.81
CA PHE A 135 -6.42 9.35 40.36
C PHE A 135 -7.08 8.08 39.83
N GLN A 136 -8.39 8.13 39.61
CA GLN A 136 -9.07 7.04 38.90
C GLN A 136 -8.42 6.91 37.51
N PRO A 137 -8.00 5.71 37.08
CA PRO A 137 -7.58 5.48 35.71
C PRO A 137 -8.82 5.52 34.80
N GLN A 138 -9.31 6.73 34.54
CA GLN A 138 -10.35 6.98 33.54
C GLN A 138 -9.81 6.51 32.20
N ASN A 139 -10.57 5.64 31.53
CA ASN A 139 -10.28 5.05 30.22
C ASN A 139 -9.05 4.12 30.14
N LYS A 140 -9.19 2.90 30.68
CA LYS A 140 -8.59 1.74 29.98
C LYS A 140 -9.32 1.58 28.63
N PRO A 141 -8.63 1.52 27.48
CA PRO A 141 -9.28 1.28 26.21
C PRO A 141 -9.94 -0.11 26.21
N LYS A 142 -11.26 -0.16 25.99
CA LYS A 142 -11.99 -1.43 25.82
C LYS A 142 -11.68 -1.99 24.43
N VAL A 143 -10.71 -2.90 24.35
CA VAL A 143 -10.49 -3.69 23.13
C VAL A 143 -11.68 -4.63 22.97
N SER A 144 -12.43 -4.50 21.87
CA SER A 144 -13.56 -5.39 21.58
C SER A 144 -13.07 -6.78 21.16
N ALA A 145 -13.89 -7.82 21.39
CA ALA A 145 -13.61 -9.17 20.89
C ALA A 145 -13.41 -9.20 19.37
N PHE A 146 -14.16 -8.35 18.64
CA PHE A 146 -13.98 -8.13 17.20
C PHE A 146 -12.58 -7.64 16.83
N ASN A 147 -12.01 -6.66 17.56
CA ASN A 147 -10.65 -6.17 17.28
C ASN A 147 -9.59 -7.26 17.51
N LEU A 148 -9.82 -8.17 18.47
CA LEU A 148 -8.96 -9.34 18.71
C LEU A 148 -9.10 -10.38 17.59
N GLN A 149 -10.31 -10.66 17.13
CA GLN A 149 -10.54 -11.57 15.99
C GLN A 149 -9.88 -11.02 14.71
N LEU A 150 -10.10 -9.75 14.38
CA LEU A 150 -9.50 -9.12 13.20
C LEU A 150 -7.96 -9.12 13.24
N LEU A 151 -7.38 -8.98 14.44
CA LEU A 151 -5.93 -9.13 14.64
C LEU A 151 -5.48 -10.59 14.46
N SER A 152 -6.25 -11.56 14.96
CA SER A 152 -5.99 -12.98 14.76
C SER A 152 -6.00 -13.35 13.28
N ASP A 153 -7.07 -13.00 12.56
CA ASP A 153 -7.25 -13.24 11.12
C ASP A 153 -6.13 -12.57 10.29
N TYR A 154 -5.70 -11.38 10.72
CA TYR A 154 -4.56 -10.69 10.12
C TYR A 154 -3.22 -11.42 10.35
N LEU A 155 -2.94 -11.85 11.58
CA LEU A 155 -1.69 -12.53 11.93
C LEU A 155 -1.60 -13.94 11.35
N GLU A 156 -2.71 -14.69 11.35
CA GLU A 156 -2.82 -15.99 10.68
C GLU A 156 -2.58 -15.85 9.18
N TRP A 157 -3.17 -14.84 8.53
CA TRP A 157 -2.86 -14.57 7.13
C TRP A 157 -1.39 -14.20 6.93
N VAL A 158 -0.83 -13.26 7.71
CA VAL A 158 0.58 -12.85 7.63
C VAL A 158 1.55 -14.03 7.75
N HIS A 159 1.27 -14.96 8.66
CA HIS A 159 2.09 -16.16 8.86
C HIS A 159 2.16 -17.05 7.60
N ASN A 160 1.08 -17.05 6.80
CA ASN A 160 0.95 -17.85 5.59
C ASN A 160 1.43 -17.13 4.31
N VAL A 161 2.00 -15.92 4.39
CA VAL A 161 2.54 -15.19 3.23
C VAL A 161 4.03 -15.56 3.01
N PRO A 162 4.36 -16.42 2.02
CA PRO A 162 5.72 -16.96 1.88
C PRO A 162 6.75 -15.89 1.51
N GLU A 163 6.37 -14.82 0.82
CA GLU A 163 7.29 -13.76 0.39
C GLU A 163 7.81 -12.93 1.58
N LEU A 164 7.16 -12.96 2.74
CA LEU A 164 7.68 -12.34 3.96
C LEU A 164 8.89 -13.09 4.54
N ASN A 165 9.04 -14.38 4.22
CA ASN A 165 10.19 -15.18 4.65
C ASN A 165 11.46 -14.85 3.85
N LEU A 166 11.31 -14.18 2.70
CA LEU A 166 12.42 -13.68 1.87
C LEU A 166 12.92 -12.29 2.30
N LEU A 167 12.24 -11.64 3.27
CA LEU A 167 12.65 -10.37 3.86
C LEU A 167 13.58 -10.59 5.05
N THR A 168 14.42 -9.58 5.33
CA THR A 168 15.12 -9.48 6.62
C THR A 168 14.09 -9.38 7.76
N GLU A 169 14.51 -9.69 8.99
CA GLU A 169 13.63 -9.56 10.15
C GLU A 169 13.13 -8.13 10.35
N ASP A 170 14.01 -7.13 10.22
CA ASP A 170 13.64 -5.72 10.29
C ASP A 170 12.64 -5.32 9.19
N ASP A 171 12.89 -5.73 7.94
CA ASP A 171 11.98 -5.44 6.82
C ASP A 171 10.62 -6.11 7.00
N ARG A 172 10.60 -7.38 7.46
CA ARG A 172 9.37 -8.12 7.76
C ARG A 172 8.58 -7.44 8.88
N ASN A 173 9.23 -7.05 9.96
CA ASN A 173 8.61 -6.34 11.08
C ASN A 173 8.07 -4.97 10.63
N LEU A 174 8.82 -4.22 9.80
CA LEU A 174 8.35 -2.98 9.20
C LEU A 174 7.09 -3.20 8.33
N MET A 175 7.07 -4.22 7.48
CA MET A 175 5.90 -4.54 6.66
C MET A 175 4.69 -4.89 7.53
N VAL A 176 4.82 -5.86 8.44
CA VAL A 176 3.71 -6.32 9.29
C VAL A 176 3.14 -5.17 10.14
N LEU A 177 3.98 -4.35 10.77
CA LEU A 177 3.50 -3.26 11.62
C LEU A 177 2.93 -2.08 10.82
N ARG A 178 3.58 -1.67 9.73
CA ARG A 178 3.14 -0.48 8.96
C ARG A 178 1.97 -0.78 8.02
N ARG A 179 1.77 -2.05 7.62
CA ARG A 179 0.69 -2.45 6.69
C ARG A 179 -0.52 -3.07 7.37
N ALA A 180 -0.50 -3.28 8.69
CA ALA A 180 -1.65 -3.77 9.46
C ALA A 180 -2.91 -2.90 9.25
N ARG A 181 -2.83 -1.57 9.46
CA ARG A 181 -3.99 -0.66 9.32
C ARG A 181 -4.59 -0.64 7.90
N PRO A 182 -3.81 -0.42 6.81
CA PRO A 182 -4.34 -0.51 5.45
C PRO A 182 -4.87 -1.91 5.07
N SER A 183 -4.19 -2.99 5.47
CA SER A 183 -4.62 -4.36 5.18
C SER A 183 -5.92 -4.73 5.92
N ALA A 184 -6.10 -4.25 7.15
CA ALA A 184 -7.30 -4.51 7.95
C ALA A 184 -8.59 -3.99 7.29
N TRP A 185 -8.58 -2.81 6.65
CA TRP A 185 -9.75 -2.30 5.92
C TRP A 185 -10.17 -3.20 4.75
N LEU A 186 -9.21 -3.77 4.02
CA LEU A 186 -9.49 -4.69 2.92
C LEU A 186 -9.79 -6.12 3.39
N LEU A 187 -9.26 -6.54 4.53
CA LEU A 187 -9.67 -7.77 5.23
C LEU A 187 -11.14 -7.69 5.63
N LEU A 188 -11.58 -6.58 6.23
CA LEU A 188 -12.98 -6.33 6.57
C LEU A 188 -13.89 -6.30 5.33
N ALA A 189 -13.44 -5.66 4.24
CA ALA A 189 -14.16 -5.73 2.97
C ALA A 189 -14.31 -7.18 2.49
N HIS A 190 -13.23 -7.97 2.47
CA HIS A 190 -13.26 -9.38 2.05
C HIS A 190 -14.22 -10.24 2.90
N HIS A 191 -14.22 -10.08 4.23
CA HIS A 191 -15.19 -10.77 5.10
C HIS A 191 -16.64 -10.38 4.78
N GLU A 192 -16.93 -9.11 4.52
CA GLU A 192 -18.27 -8.64 4.13
C GLU A 192 -18.72 -9.21 2.77
N PHE A 193 -17.81 -9.38 1.81
CA PHE A 193 -18.08 -10.11 0.56
C PHE A 193 -18.36 -11.61 0.79
N ASN A 194 -17.77 -12.21 1.83
CA ASN A 194 -17.94 -13.62 2.19
C ASN A 194 -18.99 -13.85 3.32
N ASN A 195 -19.99 -12.97 3.44
CA ASN A 195 -21.09 -13.03 4.42
C ASN A 195 -20.68 -12.89 5.90
N PHE A 196 -20.08 -11.75 6.25
CA PHE A 196 -19.73 -11.37 7.63
C PHE A 196 -20.93 -11.39 8.59
N LYS A 197 -20.81 -12.10 9.72
CA LYS A 197 -21.90 -12.33 10.68
C LYS A 197 -21.94 -11.38 11.89
N ASN A 198 -20.93 -10.52 12.09
CA ASN A 198 -20.71 -9.78 13.36
C ASN A 198 -20.77 -8.25 13.24
N ARG A 199 -21.65 -7.69 12.39
CA ARG A 199 -21.78 -6.23 12.19
C ARG A 199 -22.01 -5.42 13.48
N ALA A 200 -22.65 -6.01 14.49
CA ALA A 200 -22.96 -5.33 15.76
C ALA A 200 -21.74 -5.01 16.65
N GLN A 201 -20.53 -5.49 16.30
CA GLN A 201 -19.31 -5.24 17.08
C GLN A 201 -18.37 -4.19 16.45
N VAL A 202 -18.71 -3.70 15.25
CA VAL A 202 -17.99 -2.61 14.57
C VAL A 202 -18.61 -1.28 15.00
N GLU A 203 -17.80 -0.26 15.26
CA GLU A 203 -18.30 1.11 15.46
C GLU A 203 -19.06 1.57 14.21
N LEU A 204 -20.26 2.13 14.39
CA LEU A 204 -21.17 2.50 13.29
C LEU A 204 -20.49 3.39 12.25
N ASP A 205 -19.75 4.41 12.69
CA ASP A 205 -19.04 5.36 11.82
C ASP A 205 -17.96 4.66 10.97
N LYS A 206 -17.25 3.65 11.53
CA LYS A 206 -16.26 2.85 10.80
C LYS A 206 -16.93 1.90 9.81
N LEU A 207 -18.10 1.36 10.16
CA LEU A 207 -18.89 0.51 9.27
C LEU A 207 -19.49 1.32 8.10
N GLU A 208 -19.96 2.53 8.36
CA GLU A 208 -20.41 3.47 7.33
C GLU A 208 -19.26 3.88 6.40
N LEU A 209 -18.09 4.24 6.96
CA LEU A 209 -16.91 4.58 6.16
C LEU A 209 -16.46 3.39 5.29
N LEU A 210 -16.41 2.17 5.85
CA LEU A 210 -16.12 0.94 5.09
C LEU A 210 -17.12 0.75 3.94
N HIS A 211 -18.41 0.95 4.19
CA HIS A 211 -19.44 0.78 3.18
C HIS A 211 -19.38 1.85 2.09
N ASN A 212 -19.23 3.12 2.43
CA ASN A 212 -19.29 4.23 1.48
C ASN A 212 -18.00 4.34 0.65
N GLU A 213 -16.83 4.16 1.25
CA GLU A 213 -15.54 4.43 0.60
C GLU A 213 -14.89 3.18 -0.04
N ILE A 214 -15.30 1.96 0.35
CA ILE A 214 -14.70 0.70 -0.13
C ILE A 214 -15.75 -0.26 -0.70
N ILE A 215 -16.70 -0.75 0.12
CA ILE A 215 -17.61 -1.82 -0.33
C ILE A 215 -18.57 -1.35 -1.42
N GLY A 216 -19.11 -0.14 -1.32
CA GLY A 216 -19.96 0.49 -2.34
C GLY A 216 -19.24 0.56 -3.70
N PRO A 217 -18.08 1.23 -3.79
CA PRO A 217 -17.27 1.26 -5.00
C PRO A 217 -16.87 -0.12 -5.54
N LEU A 218 -16.61 -1.12 -4.69
CA LEU A 218 -16.35 -2.50 -5.13
C LEU A 218 -17.60 -3.17 -5.71
N ARG A 219 -18.79 -2.93 -5.12
CA ARG A 219 -20.07 -3.46 -5.62
C ARG A 219 -20.52 -2.78 -6.91
N GLU A 220 -20.32 -1.47 -7.06
CA GLU A 220 -20.54 -0.76 -8.34
C GLU A 220 -19.67 -1.29 -9.49
N LEU A 221 -18.57 -1.93 -9.16
CA LEU A 221 -17.66 -2.54 -10.12
C LEU A 221 -17.97 -4.03 -10.35
N ASP A 222 -18.98 -4.61 -9.70
CA ASP A 222 -19.19 -6.08 -9.67
C ASP A 222 -17.87 -6.81 -9.33
N ALA A 223 -17.18 -6.35 -8.29
CA ALA A 223 -15.90 -6.94 -7.86
C ALA A 223 -16.13 -8.33 -7.26
N GLN A 224 -15.31 -9.30 -7.65
CA GLN A 224 -15.33 -10.65 -7.11
C GLN A 224 -14.43 -10.77 -5.87
N SER A 225 -14.69 -11.74 -4.99
CA SER A 225 -13.94 -11.93 -3.73
C SER A 225 -12.42 -12.08 -3.96
N VAL A 226 -12.05 -12.74 -5.06
CA VAL A 226 -10.66 -12.89 -5.56
C VAL A 226 -10.02 -11.54 -5.89
N GLU A 227 -10.74 -10.62 -6.53
CA GLU A 227 -10.22 -9.29 -6.84
C GLU A 227 -9.98 -8.46 -5.55
N VAL A 228 -10.84 -8.62 -4.54
CA VAL A 228 -10.66 -7.96 -3.23
C VAL A 228 -9.44 -8.51 -2.50
N GLU A 229 -9.18 -9.82 -2.60
CA GLU A 229 -7.99 -10.46 -2.06
C GLU A 229 -6.71 -10.00 -2.78
N ILE A 230 -6.71 -9.93 -4.11
CA ILE A 230 -5.58 -9.38 -4.87
C ILE A 230 -5.34 -7.90 -4.50
N LEU A 231 -6.40 -7.08 -4.37
CA LEU A 231 -6.27 -5.70 -3.89
C LEU A 231 -5.67 -5.63 -2.48
N ARG A 232 -6.02 -6.55 -1.57
CA ARG A 232 -5.41 -6.65 -0.24
C ARG A 232 -3.92 -6.98 -0.33
N ASN A 233 -3.52 -7.88 -1.23
CA ASN A 233 -2.11 -8.19 -1.47
C ASN A 233 -1.35 -6.99 -2.04
N VAL A 234 -1.89 -6.28 -3.03
CA VAL A 234 -1.28 -5.05 -3.59
C VAL A 234 -1.17 -3.96 -2.52
N CYS A 235 -2.18 -3.83 -1.65
CA CYS A 235 -2.16 -2.90 -0.51
C CYS A 235 -1.04 -3.26 0.48
N PHE A 236 -0.99 -4.51 0.91
CA PHE A 236 0.00 -5.00 1.86
C PHE A 236 1.43 -4.89 1.31
N PHE A 237 1.68 -5.29 0.07
CA PHE A 237 2.98 -5.15 -0.60
C PHE A 237 3.27 -3.75 -1.14
N SER A 238 2.65 -2.70 -0.61
CA SER A 238 3.07 -1.32 -0.88
C SER A 238 4.34 -1.00 -0.08
N THR A 239 5.39 -0.46 -0.74
CA THR A 239 6.66 -0.07 -0.09
C THR A 239 6.41 0.80 1.15
N VAL A 240 7.08 0.50 2.28
CA VAL A 240 7.05 1.31 3.51
C VAL A 240 8.38 2.07 3.71
N PRO A 241 8.39 3.20 4.46
CA PRO A 241 9.64 3.87 4.81
C PRO A 241 10.60 2.93 5.56
N GLN A 242 11.89 3.22 5.48
CA GLN A 242 12.97 2.53 6.21
C GLN A 242 13.29 1.09 5.75
N LEU A 243 12.51 0.48 4.84
CA LEU A 243 12.89 -0.80 4.22
C LEU A 243 14.29 -0.73 3.57
N SER A 244 15.03 -1.83 3.65
CA SER A 244 16.29 -2.06 2.95
C SER A 244 16.13 -2.00 1.42
N GLU A 245 17.22 -1.89 0.67
CA GLU A 245 17.14 -1.85 -0.80
C GLU A 245 16.63 -3.16 -1.41
N THR A 246 17.09 -4.30 -0.88
CA THR A 246 16.62 -5.63 -1.25
C THR A 246 15.15 -5.83 -0.86
N GLY A 247 14.77 -5.42 0.36
CA GLY A 247 13.39 -5.46 0.84
C GLY A 247 12.43 -4.65 -0.02
N ARG A 248 12.78 -3.40 -0.37
CA ARG A 248 12.04 -2.59 -1.35
C ARG A 248 11.95 -3.27 -2.72
N GLY A 249 13.05 -3.86 -3.20
CA GLY A 249 13.08 -4.57 -4.48
C GLY A 249 12.06 -5.72 -4.52
N LEU A 250 12.10 -6.58 -3.49
CA LEU A 250 11.16 -7.69 -3.34
C LEU A 250 9.71 -7.22 -3.21
N VAL A 251 9.43 -6.31 -2.28
CA VAL A 251 8.07 -5.79 -2.02
C VAL A 251 7.44 -5.22 -3.30
N ASN A 252 8.19 -4.41 -4.07
CA ASN A 252 7.70 -3.91 -5.36
C ASN A 252 7.55 -5.03 -6.41
N SER A 253 8.39 -6.07 -6.41
CA SER A 253 8.24 -7.22 -7.32
C SER A 253 6.94 -7.97 -7.07
N VAL A 254 6.65 -8.29 -5.79
CA VAL A 254 5.43 -8.99 -5.37
C VAL A 254 4.18 -8.14 -5.63
N GLN A 255 4.26 -6.83 -5.37
CA GLN A 255 3.19 -5.89 -5.71
C GLN A 255 2.88 -5.89 -7.22
N ASN A 256 3.92 -5.82 -8.06
CA ASN A 256 3.76 -5.85 -9.51
C ASN A 256 3.21 -7.19 -10.02
N ALA A 257 3.57 -8.32 -9.40
CA ALA A 257 2.98 -9.62 -9.71
C ALA A 257 1.48 -9.64 -9.41
N ASN A 258 1.05 -9.13 -8.25
CA ASN A 258 -0.37 -9.04 -7.89
C ASN A 258 -1.14 -8.06 -8.81
N LEU A 259 -0.54 -6.95 -9.22
CA LEU A 259 -1.14 -6.03 -10.21
C LEU A 259 -1.32 -6.68 -11.60
N ARG A 260 -0.40 -7.58 -12.00
CA ARG A 260 -0.57 -8.39 -13.23
C ARG A 260 -1.69 -9.39 -13.09
N ALA A 261 -1.74 -10.15 -11.98
CA ALA A 261 -2.82 -11.09 -11.70
C ALA A 261 -4.20 -10.42 -11.71
N LEU A 262 -4.32 -9.21 -11.13
CA LEU A 262 -5.56 -8.42 -11.21
C LEU A 262 -5.94 -8.06 -12.66
N SER A 263 -4.94 -7.70 -13.48
CA SER A 263 -5.14 -7.33 -14.89
C SER A 263 -5.55 -8.54 -15.73
N GLU A 264 -4.88 -9.67 -15.55
CA GLU A 264 -5.19 -10.95 -16.21
C GLU A 264 -6.59 -11.45 -15.84
N PHE A 265 -6.99 -11.33 -14.56
CA PHE A 265 -8.34 -11.65 -14.10
C PHE A 265 -9.40 -10.75 -14.74
N ALA A 266 -9.19 -9.43 -14.78
CA ALA A 266 -10.13 -8.51 -15.43
C ALA A 266 -10.24 -8.74 -16.95
N LEU A 267 -9.17 -9.19 -17.61
CA LEU A 267 -9.15 -9.54 -19.02
C LEU A 267 -9.89 -10.86 -19.33
N SER A 268 -9.81 -11.85 -18.44
CA SER A 268 -10.54 -13.12 -18.60
C SER A 268 -12.04 -12.95 -18.36
N GLN A 269 -12.44 -12.18 -17.33
CA GLN A 269 -13.86 -11.86 -17.06
C GLN A 269 -14.56 -11.12 -18.22
N THR A 270 -13.81 -10.35 -19.01
CA THR A 270 -14.35 -9.57 -20.14
C THR A 270 -14.32 -10.32 -21.48
N GLY A 271 -13.73 -11.52 -21.53
CA GLY A 271 -13.47 -12.25 -22.78
C GLY A 271 -12.60 -11.46 -23.75
N LEU A 272 -11.83 -10.48 -23.24
CA LEU A 272 -10.92 -9.67 -24.05
C LEU A 272 -9.60 -10.39 -24.28
N LEU A 273 -9.17 -11.23 -23.32
CA LEU A 273 -7.93 -12.00 -23.41
C LEU A 273 -7.86 -12.82 -24.72
N ASP A 274 -8.95 -13.50 -25.07
CA ASP A 274 -9.09 -14.32 -26.30
C ASP A 274 -9.19 -13.48 -27.59
N LYS A 275 -9.35 -12.16 -27.46
CA LYS A 275 -9.56 -11.19 -28.57
C LYS A 275 -8.42 -10.17 -28.70
N LEU A 276 -7.33 -10.34 -27.95
CA LEU A 276 -6.14 -9.49 -28.08
C LEU A 276 -5.42 -9.69 -29.42
N ASP A 277 -5.58 -10.87 -30.04
CA ASP A 277 -5.01 -11.19 -31.35
C ASP A 277 -5.86 -10.65 -32.53
N GLU A 278 -7.08 -10.15 -32.27
CA GLU A 278 -7.88 -9.44 -33.28
C GLU A 278 -7.21 -8.10 -33.61
N THR A 279 -7.12 -7.75 -34.90
CA THR A 279 -6.48 -6.50 -35.35
C THR A 279 -7.50 -5.57 -36.02
N PRO A 280 -7.88 -4.43 -35.39
CA PRO A 280 -7.56 -3.99 -34.04
C PRO A 280 -8.39 -4.71 -32.95
N PRO A 281 -7.89 -4.83 -31.71
CA PRO A 281 -8.65 -5.45 -30.61
C PRO A 281 -9.86 -4.58 -30.25
N PRO A 282 -10.98 -5.15 -29.75
CA PRO A 282 -12.24 -4.42 -29.55
C PRO A 282 -12.08 -3.19 -28.63
N PRO A 283 -12.13 -1.95 -29.16
CA PRO A 283 -11.62 -0.78 -28.45
C PRO A 283 -12.47 -0.41 -27.23
N LEU A 284 -13.78 -0.72 -27.27
CA LEU A 284 -14.68 -0.52 -26.13
C LEU A 284 -14.42 -1.49 -24.98
N LEU A 285 -14.09 -2.77 -25.27
CA LEU A 285 -13.76 -3.75 -24.23
C LEU A 285 -12.45 -3.38 -23.53
N LEU A 286 -11.42 -3.00 -24.31
CA LEU A 286 -10.14 -2.55 -23.77
C LEU A 286 -10.32 -1.30 -22.89
N LEU A 287 -11.07 -0.31 -23.37
CA LEU A 287 -11.34 0.92 -22.63
C LEU A 287 -12.10 0.65 -21.33
N ASN A 288 -13.12 -0.20 -21.36
CA ASN A 288 -13.89 -0.57 -20.17
C ASN A 288 -13.03 -1.32 -19.14
N THR A 289 -12.20 -2.27 -19.58
CA THR A 289 -11.29 -3.03 -18.70
C THR A 289 -10.26 -2.09 -18.05
N VAL A 290 -9.68 -1.17 -18.83
CA VAL A 290 -8.76 -0.15 -18.30
C VAL A 290 -9.47 0.77 -17.30
N PHE A 291 -10.72 1.18 -17.54
CA PHE A 291 -11.48 1.98 -16.57
C PHE A 291 -11.80 1.19 -15.29
N ARG A 292 -12.19 -0.09 -15.39
CA ARG A 292 -12.39 -1.00 -14.23
C ARG A 292 -11.12 -1.03 -13.38
N LEU A 293 -10.00 -1.44 -13.97
CA LEU A 293 -8.72 -1.57 -13.28
C LEU A 293 -8.26 -0.26 -12.62
N ASN A 294 -8.43 0.88 -13.30
CA ASN A 294 -8.13 2.19 -12.70
C ASN A 294 -9.04 2.49 -11.50
N ARG A 295 -10.35 2.22 -11.58
CA ARG A 295 -11.26 2.43 -10.43
C ARG A 295 -10.87 1.51 -9.26
N MET A 296 -10.52 0.26 -9.50
CA MET A 296 -10.08 -0.69 -8.47
C MET A 296 -8.77 -0.27 -7.79
N VAL A 297 -7.73 0.08 -8.57
CA VAL A 297 -6.44 0.54 -8.02
C VAL A 297 -6.60 1.87 -7.26
N ASN A 298 -7.54 2.73 -7.65
CA ASN A 298 -7.84 3.96 -6.90
C ASN A 298 -8.39 3.69 -5.48
N ILE A 299 -9.04 2.54 -5.23
CA ILE A 299 -9.53 2.18 -3.88
C ILE A 299 -8.34 2.04 -2.91
N LEU A 300 -7.17 1.57 -3.38
CA LEU A 300 -5.95 1.53 -2.56
C LEU A 300 -5.55 2.93 -2.05
N SER A 301 -5.71 3.96 -2.89
CA SER A 301 -5.45 5.36 -2.50
C SER A 301 -6.51 5.94 -1.55
N VAL A 302 -7.66 5.28 -1.38
CA VAL A 302 -8.67 5.62 -0.38
C VAL A 302 -8.36 4.89 0.92
N VAL A 303 -8.07 3.58 0.86
CA VAL A 303 -7.62 2.74 1.97
C VAL A 303 -6.42 3.35 2.71
N GLU A 304 -5.39 3.80 1.98
CA GLU A 304 -4.22 4.46 2.58
C GLU A 304 -4.60 5.74 3.33
N LYS A 305 -5.55 6.55 2.82
CA LYS A 305 -5.99 7.78 3.51
C LYS A 305 -6.74 7.44 4.80
N ILE A 306 -7.72 6.53 4.73
CA ILE A 306 -8.54 6.20 5.90
C ILE A 306 -7.74 5.48 7.00
N ALA A 307 -6.68 4.75 6.64
CA ALA A 307 -5.74 4.16 7.58
C ALA A 307 -4.99 5.20 8.44
N HIS A 308 -4.83 6.43 7.94
CA HIS A 308 -4.19 7.55 8.64
C HIS A 308 -5.17 8.55 9.28
N LEU A 309 -6.49 8.39 9.15
CA LEU A 309 -7.47 9.34 9.72
C LEU A 309 -7.56 9.32 11.26
N ASN A 310 -6.92 8.35 11.92
CA ASN A 310 -6.92 8.17 13.38
C ASN A 310 -5.48 7.91 13.91
N GLU A 311 -4.55 8.78 13.53
CA GLU A 311 -3.21 8.92 14.14
C GLU A 311 -3.16 10.10 15.12
#